data_AF-A0A1C5E2C6-F1
#
_entry.id   AF-A0A1C5E2C6-F1
#
_cell.length_a   1.000
_cell.length_b   1.000
_cell.length_c   1.000
_cell.angle_alpha   90.00
_cell.angle_beta   90.00
_cell.angle_gamma   90.00
#
_symmetry.space_group_name_H-M   'P 1'
#
loop_
_entity.id
_entity.type
_entity.pdbx_description
1 polymer ?
#
loop_
_entity_poly.entity_id
_entity_poly.type
_entity_poly.pdbx_seq_one_letter_code
_entity_poly.pdbx_strand_id
1 'polypeptide(L)'
;MVLDPQRWLELRRFRALFESGAVTLTEVAKETGLNRKTVRKYLSGQAPAAPPRRASNGRPRKKAVDEVAPLIDAMLRAEILIKGAVVHERLVKDYGSTINYQRVKLYLQEARPRIAEELGIAPRELAGMHRRFEVVPGAQAQVDWGGATRGRVYE
;
A
#
# COMPACT_ATOMS: atom_id res chain seq x y z
N MET A 1 4.25 -22.67 14.94
CA MET A 1 2.86 -22.24 14.74
C MET A 1 2.57 -21.03 15.64
N VAL A 2 1.85 -20.04 15.12
CA VAL A 2 1.24 -18.95 15.91
C VAL A 2 -0.21 -19.35 16.15
N LEU A 3 -0.64 -19.42 17.40
CA LEU A 3 -2.03 -19.75 17.74
C LEU A 3 -2.97 -18.61 17.33
N ASP A 4 -4.14 -18.99 16.85
CA ASP A 4 -5.27 -18.07 16.73
C ASP A 4 -5.66 -17.53 18.13
N PRO A 5 -6.14 -16.26 18.24
CA PRO A 5 -6.49 -15.67 19.53
C PRO A 5 -7.49 -16.49 20.36
N GLN A 6 -8.48 -17.13 19.74
CA GLN A 6 -9.50 -17.90 20.45
C GLN A 6 -8.88 -19.16 21.09
N ARG A 7 -8.13 -19.92 20.30
CA ARG A 7 -7.42 -21.12 20.77
C ARG A 7 -6.35 -20.78 21.83
N TRP A 8 -5.73 -19.61 21.72
CA TRP A 8 -4.82 -19.11 22.75
C TRP A 8 -5.54 -18.81 24.07
N LEU A 9 -6.74 -18.23 24.02
CA LEU A 9 -7.54 -17.93 25.21
C LEU A 9 -8.01 -19.21 25.92
N GLU A 10 -8.49 -20.19 25.15
CA GLU A 10 -8.86 -21.52 25.65
C GLU A 10 -7.70 -22.20 26.38
N LEU A 11 -6.51 -22.18 25.76
CA LEU A 11 -5.31 -22.73 26.37
C LEU A 11 -4.91 -21.99 27.66
N ARG A 12 -5.11 -20.68 27.75
CA ARG A 12 -4.79 -19.89 28.96
C ARG A 12 -5.66 -20.25 30.17
N ARG A 13 -6.86 -20.80 29.98
CA ARG A 13 -7.74 -21.24 31.09
C ARG A 13 -7.07 -22.34 31.92
N PHE A 14 -6.22 -23.16 31.31
CA PHE A 14 -5.49 -24.24 31.98
C PHE A 14 -4.24 -23.77 32.74
N ARG A 15 -3.86 -22.49 32.67
CA ARG A 15 -2.59 -22.01 33.24
C ARG A 15 -2.52 -22.22 34.76
N ALA A 16 -3.54 -21.78 35.49
CA ALA A 16 -3.55 -21.93 36.95
C ALA A 16 -3.55 -23.40 37.38
N LEU A 17 -4.29 -24.26 36.66
CA LEU A 17 -4.33 -25.70 36.92
C LEU A 17 -3.00 -26.39 36.61
N PHE A 18 -2.29 -25.92 35.57
CA PHE A 18 -0.97 -26.44 35.23
C PHE A 18 0.10 -25.98 36.24
N GLU A 19 0.06 -24.72 36.65
CA GLU A 19 0.98 -24.15 37.65
C GLU A 19 0.79 -24.81 39.04
N SER A 20 -0.43 -25.20 39.41
CA SER A 20 -0.69 -25.96 40.64
C SER A 20 -0.34 -27.45 40.55
N GLY A 21 0.00 -27.95 39.36
CA GLY A 21 0.28 -29.37 39.11
C GLY A 21 -0.98 -30.25 39.04
N ALA A 22 -2.18 -29.67 39.06
CA ALA A 22 -3.45 -30.40 38.99
C ALA A 22 -3.71 -31.04 37.62
N VAL A 23 -3.11 -30.50 36.55
CA VAL A 23 -3.17 -31.09 35.20
C VAL A 23 -1.79 -31.17 34.56
N THR A 24 -1.57 -32.23 33.80
CA THR A 24 -0.33 -32.45 33.05
C THR A 24 -0.42 -31.86 31.65
N LEU A 25 0.75 -31.59 31.04
CA LEU A 25 0.83 -31.15 29.63
C LEU A 25 0.13 -32.11 28.65
N THR A 26 0.07 -33.40 28.98
CA THR A 26 -0.55 -34.42 28.13
C THR A 26 -2.07 -34.35 28.18
N GLU A 27 -2.64 -34.14 29.37
CA GLU A 27 -4.09 -33.97 29.55
C GLU A 27 -4.58 -32.71 28.86
N VAL A 28 -3.86 -31.58 29.03
CA VAL A 28 -4.20 -30.34 28.33
C VAL A 28 -4.09 -30.50 26.81
N ALA A 29 -3.11 -31.26 26.30
CA ALA A 29 -2.98 -31.53 24.87
C ALA A 29 -4.15 -32.37 24.32
N LYS A 30 -4.63 -33.34 25.10
CA LYS A 30 -5.82 -34.14 24.74
C LYS A 30 -7.09 -33.27 24.74
N GLU A 31 -7.27 -32.45 25.77
CA GLU A 31 -8.46 -31.60 25.95
C GLU A 31 -8.55 -30.50 24.88
N THR A 32 -7.42 -29.87 24.55
CA THR A 32 -7.39 -28.76 23.57
C THR A 32 -7.18 -29.22 22.12
N GLY A 33 -6.88 -30.51 21.89
CA GLY A 33 -6.47 -31.03 20.59
C GLY A 33 -5.16 -30.44 20.05
N LEU A 34 -4.39 -29.71 20.87
CA LEU A 34 -3.14 -29.07 20.48
C LEU A 34 -1.95 -30.01 20.67
N ASN A 35 -0.93 -29.86 19.83
CA ASN A 35 0.33 -30.58 20.01
C ASN A 35 0.96 -30.24 21.38
N ARG A 36 1.44 -31.26 22.11
CA ARG A 36 2.09 -31.10 23.43
C ARG A 36 3.25 -30.08 23.42
N LYS A 37 3.99 -29.93 22.32
CA LYS A 37 5.03 -28.89 22.17
C LYS A 37 4.43 -27.48 22.14
N THR A 38 3.27 -27.30 21.51
CA THR A 38 2.53 -26.02 21.50
C THR A 38 1.97 -25.72 22.89
N VAL A 39 1.36 -26.69 23.55
CA VAL A 39 0.87 -26.55 24.94
C VAL A 39 2.01 -26.13 25.86
N ARG A 40 3.15 -26.84 25.83
CA ARG A 40 4.35 -26.49 26.61
C ARG A 40 4.85 -25.07 26.32
N LYS A 41 4.88 -24.65 25.06
CA LYS A 41 5.33 -23.32 24.64
C LYS A 41 4.46 -22.20 25.23
N TYR A 42 3.15 -22.39 25.29
CA TYR A 42 2.20 -21.34 25.65
C TYR A 42 1.73 -21.40 27.12
N LEU A 43 1.99 -22.50 27.82
CA LEU A 43 1.79 -22.60 29.28
C LEU A 43 3.08 -22.39 30.09
N SER A 44 4.25 -22.30 29.47
CA SER A 44 5.48 -21.94 30.18
C SER A 44 5.40 -20.50 30.71
N GLY A 45 6.09 -20.23 31.83
CA GLY A 45 6.02 -18.93 32.53
C GLY A 45 6.43 -17.70 31.69
N GLN A 46 7.08 -17.91 30.54
CA GLN A 46 7.47 -16.87 29.57
C GLN A 46 6.42 -16.61 28.49
N ALA A 47 5.21 -17.18 28.59
CA ALA A 47 4.17 -16.97 27.60
C ALA A 47 3.63 -15.51 27.64
N PRO A 48 3.46 -14.86 26.49
CA PRO A 48 3.03 -13.46 26.42
C PRO A 48 1.63 -13.27 27.00
N ALA A 49 1.41 -12.13 27.66
CA ALA A 49 0.13 -11.76 28.27
C ALA A 49 -0.97 -11.45 27.23
N ALA A 50 -0.59 -11.19 25.97
CA ALA A 50 -1.48 -10.89 24.86
C ALA A 50 -1.49 -12.01 23.81
N PRO A 51 -2.55 -12.11 22.97
CA PRO A 51 -2.60 -13.08 21.89
C PRO A 51 -1.38 -12.99 20.98
N PRO A 52 -0.79 -14.13 20.59
CA PRO A 52 0.43 -14.13 19.82
C PRO A 52 0.16 -13.58 18.43
N ARG A 53 0.83 -12.49 18.08
CA ARG A 53 0.81 -11.95 16.71
C ARG A 53 1.98 -12.53 15.92
N ARG A 54 1.79 -12.76 14.63
CA ARG A 54 2.92 -12.98 13.73
C ARG A 54 3.77 -11.72 13.76
N ALA A 55 5.01 -11.82 14.24
CA ALA A 55 5.99 -10.78 14.01
C ALA A 55 6.14 -10.63 12.50
N SER A 56 5.97 -9.40 11.98
CA SER A 56 6.43 -9.11 10.63
C SER A 56 7.94 -9.36 10.61
N ASN A 57 8.46 -10.05 9.59
CA ASN A 57 9.87 -10.45 9.54
C ASN A 57 10.82 -9.26 9.29
N GLY A 58 10.50 -8.05 9.76
CA GLY A 58 11.33 -6.83 9.85
C GLY A 58 11.93 -6.27 8.56
N ARG A 59 12.08 -7.08 7.52
CA ARG A 59 12.66 -6.73 6.23
C ARG A 59 11.53 -6.22 5.35
N PRO A 60 11.52 -4.93 4.98
CA PRO A 60 10.64 -4.48 3.91
C PRO A 60 10.96 -5.32 2.68
N ARG A 61 9.97 -6.06 2.17
CA ARG A 61 10.13 -6.73 0.87
C ARG A 61 10.35 -5.61 -0.16
N LYS A 62 11.41 -5.73 -0.97
CA LYS A 62 11.62 -4.85 -2.14
C LYS A 62 10.30 -4.81 -2.92
N LYS A 63 9.67 -3.64 -2.98
CA LYS A 63 8.45 -3.44 -3.76
C LYS A 63 8.88 -3.37 -5.22
N ALA A 64 8.07 -3.91 -6.14
CA ALA A 64 8.38 -3.80 -7.57
C ALA A 64 8.49 -2.33 -8.06
N VAL A 65 7.94 -1.37 -7.31
CA VAL A 65 8.10 0.05 -7.61
C VAL A 65 9.51 0.57 -7.32
N ASP A 66 10.26 -0.08 -6.43
CA ASP A 66 11.60 0.34 -6.04
C ASP A 66 12.57 0.29 -7.23
N GLU A 67 12.33 -0.60 -8.20
CA GLU A 67 13.13 -0.73 -9.43
C GLU A 67 12.95 0.45 -10.39
N VAL A 68 11.77 1.07 -10.42
CA VAL A 68 11.43 2.19 -11.31
C VAL A 68 11.33 3.53 -10.59
N ALA A 69 11.45 3.54 -9.26
CA ALA A 69 11.39 4.73 -8.43
C ALA A 69 12.32 5.86 -8.90
N PRO A 70 13.60 5.61 -9.25
CA PRO A 70 14.47 6.67 -9.75
C PRO A 70 13.98 7.33 -11.05
N LEU A 71 13.34 6.57 -11.94
CA LEU A 71 12.77 7.07 -13.19
C LEU A 71 11.53 7.94 -12.91
N ILE A 72 10.66 7.49 -12.01
CA ILE A 72 9.47 8.26 -11.60
C ILE A 72 9.91 9.58 -10.95
N ASP A 73 10.91 9.54 -10.07
CA ASP A 73 11.45 10.73 -9.42
C ASP A 73 12.06 11.71 -10.43
N ALA A 74 12.78 11.23 -11.44
CA ALA A 74 13.30 12.08 -12.51
C ALA A 74 12.17 12.76 -13.32
N MET A 75 11.10 12.01 -13.64
CA MET A 75 9.92 12.60 -14.31
C MET A 75 9.22 13.65 -13.44
N LEU A 76 9.10 13.41 -12.13
CA LEU A 76 8.50 14.36 -11.20
C LEU A 76 9.35 15.62 -11.00
N ARG A 77 10.68 15.50 -11.01
CA ARG A 77 11.57 16.68 -10.97
C ARG A 77 11.45 17.53 -12.23
N ALA A 78 11.24 16.90 -13.39
CA ALA A 78 11.04 17.61 -14.65
C ALA A 78 9.64 18.26 -14.73
N GLU A 79 8.60 17.56 -14.26
CA GLU A 79 7.22 18.04 -14.27
C GLU A 79 6.45 17.48 -13.07
N ILE A 80 6.40 18.24 -11.98
CA ILE A 80 5.83 17.79 -10.69
C ILE A 80 4.34 17.44 -10.77
N LEU A 81 3.63 17.93 -11.78
CA LEU A 81 2.20 17.69 -12.03
C LEU A 81 1.90 16.65 -13.12
N ILE A 82 2.92 16.00 -13.69
CA ILE A 82 2.73 14.98 -14.74
C ILE A 82 1.66 13.96 -14.33
N LYS A 83 0.71 13.65 -15.21
CA LYS A 83 -0.39 12.72 -14.87
C LYS A 83 0.17 11.33 -14.60
N GLY A 84 -0.35 10.64 -13.58
CA GLY A 84 0.11 9.28 -13.25
C GLY A 84 -0.06 8.28 -14.40
N ALA A 85 -1.09 8.44 -15.23
CA ALA A 85 -1.28 7.64 -16.44
C ALA A 85 -0.15 7.86 -17.46
N VAL A 86 0.32 9.10 -17.63
CA VAL A 86 1.44 9.43 -18.52
C VAL A 86 2.75 8.86 -17.98
N VAL A 87 2.98 8.92 -16.66
CA VAL A 87 4.14 8.26 -16.02
C VAL A 87 4.12 6.77 -16.30
N HIS A 88 2.97 6.11 -16.11
CA HIS A 88 2.83 4.68 -16.35
C HIS A 88 3.04 4.32 -17.82
N GLU A 89 2.45 5.08 -18.75
CA GLU A 89 2.64 4.89 -20.18
C GLU A 89 4.13 4.97 -20.57
N ARG A 90 4.84 6.01 -20.12
CA ARG A 90 6.28 6.17 -20.39
C ARG A 90 7.09 5.01 -19.81
N LEU A 91 6.80 4.60 -18.57
CA LEU A 91 7.47 3.45 -17.95
C LEU A 91 7.30 2.16 -18.78
N VAL A 92 6.12 1.92 -19.34
CA VAL A 92 5.85 0.74 -20.16
C VAL A 92 6.49 0.87 -21.54
N LYS A 93 6.28 2.00 -22.22
CA LYS A 93 6.64 2.21 -23.62
C LYS A 93 8.13 2.46 -23.83
N ASP A 94 8.72 3.33 -23.01
CA ASP A 94 10.08 3.82 -23.20
C ASP A 94 11.10 3.01 -22.39
N TYR A 95 10.66 2.40 -21.27
CA TYR A 95 11.53 1.67 -20.35
C TYR A 95 11.16 0.17 -20.19
N GLY A 96 10.15 -0.32 -20.92
CA GLY A 96 9.77 -1.74 -20.92
C GLY A 96 9.27 -2.27 -19.57
N SER A 97 8.83 -1.39 -18.66
CA SER A 97 8.40 -1.78 -17.32
C SER A 97 7.08 -2.55 -17.34
N THR A 98 6.97 -3.60 -16.55
CA THR A 98 5.71 -4.36 -16.34
C THR A 98 4.97 -3.91 -15.08
N ILE A 99 5.28 -2.72 -14.54
CA ILE A 99 4.69 -2.25 -13.29
C ILE A 99 3.19 -1.97 -13.45
N ASN A 100 2.41 -2.39 -12.44
CA ASN A 100 0.98 -2.08 -12.39
C ASN A 100 0.76 -0.59 -12.10
N TYR A 101 -0.15 0.05 -12.85
CA TYR A 101 -0.55 1.44 -12.67
C TYR A 101 -0.89 1.81 -11.23
N GLN A 102 -1.59 0.95 -10.48
CA GLN A 102 -1.96 1.21 -9.09
C GLN A 102 -0.73 1.35 -8.17
N ARG A 103 0.37 0.62 -8.46
CA ARG A 103 1.63 0.80 -7.72
C ARG A 103 2.29 2.14 -8.03
N VAL A 104 2.26 2.55 -9.29
CA VAL A 104 2.71 3.89 -9.71
C VAL A 104 1.88 4.95 -8.99
N LYS A 105 0.55 4.81 -8.98
CA LYS A 105 -0.35 5.76 -8.30
C LYS A 105 -0.04 5.92 -6.82
N LEU A 106 0.12 4.81 -6.08
CA LEU A 106 0.45 4.85 -4.65
C LEU A 106 1.82 5.50 -4.43
N TYR A 107 2.82 5.16 -5.25
CA TYR A 107 4.14 5.77 -5.14
C TYR A 107 4.11 7.28 -5.42
N LEU A 108 3.36 7.72 -6.43
CA LEU A 108 3.18 9.14 -6.74
C LEU A 108 2.54 9.93 -5.59
N GLN A 109 1.66 9.32 -4.80
CA GLN A 109 1.06 9.98 -3.62
C GLN A 109 2.11 10.28 -2.54
N GLU A 110 3.09 9.40 -2.36
CA GLU A 110 4.19 9.56 -1.40
C GLU A 110 5.30 10.46 -1.96
N ALA A 111 5.64 10.30 -3.25
CA ALA A 111 6.79 10.97 -3.87
C ALA A 111 6.54 12.45 -4.19
N ARG A 112 5.33 12.85 -4.59
CA ARG A 112 5.03 14.25 -4.94
C ARG A 112 5.27 15.24 -3.81
N PRO A 113 4.77 15.05 -2.57
CA PRO A 113 5.05 16.00 -1.50
C PRO A 113 6.55 16.07 -1.18
N ARG A 114 7.24 14.93 -1.17
CA ARG A 114 8.69 14.84 -0.96
C ARG A 114 9.48 15.63 -2.01
N ILE A 115 9.15 15.48 -3.29
CA ILE A 115 9.86 16.15 -4.38
C ILE A 115 9.45 17.63 -4.47
N ALA A 116 8.20 17.98 -4.16
CA ALA A 116 7.79 19.38 -4.08
C ALA A 116 8.60 20.13 -3.01
N GLU A 117 8.82 19.52 -1.84
CA GLU A 117 9.69 20.07 -0.80
C GLU A 117 11.14 20.22 -1.28
N GLU A 118 11.70 19.20 -1.96
CA GLU A 118 13.04 19.26 -2.58
C GLU A 118 13.18 20.43 -3.56
N LEU A 119 12.14 20.72 -4.34
CA LEU A 119 12.10 21.80 -5.32
C LEU A 119 11.74 23.17 -4.71
N GLY A 120 11.51 23.26 -3.40
CA GLY A 120 11.09 24.49 -2.73
C GLY A 120 9.66 24.95 -3.06
N ILE A 121 8.82 24.03 -3.57
CA ILE A 121 7.42 24.31 -3.90
C ILE A 121 6.57 24.06 -2.64
N ALA A 122 5.93 25.10 -2.12
CA ALA A 122 5.07 24.94 -0.96
C ALA A 122 3.85 24.06 -1.30
N PRO A 123 3.33 23.23 -0.38
CA PRO A 123 2.16 22.39 -0.63
C PRO A 123 0.93 23.17 -1.13
N ARG A 124 0.78 24.44 -0.71
CA ARG A 124 -0.29 25.34 -1.14
C ARG A 124 -0.12 25.80 -2.59
N GLU A 125 1.11 25.99 -3.05
CA GLU A 125 1.42 26.37 -4.43
C GLU A 125 1.11 25.21 -5.38
N LEU A 126 1.47 23.98 -4.99
CA LEU A 126 1.14 22.77 -5.74
C LEU A 126 -0.38 22.58 -5.88
N ALA A 127 -1.15 22.81 -4.80
CA ALA A 127 -2.61 22.75 -4.84
C ALA A 127 -3.23 23.89 -5.68
N GLY A 128 -2.61 25.06 -5.70
CA GLY A 128 -3.09 26.25 -6.42
C GLY A 128 -2.89 26.21 -7.94
N MET A 129 -2.09 25.29 -8.47
CA MET A 129 -1.84 25.14 -9.92
C MET A 129 -3.04 24.58 -10.70
N HIS A 130 -3.98 23.89 -10.03
CA HIS A 130 -5.24 23.44 -10.63
C HIS A 130 -6.38 24.37 -10.19
N ARG A 131 -6.58 25.49 -10.89
CA ARG A 131 -7.76 26.34 -10.67
C ARG A 131 -8.95 25.82 -11.47
N ARG A 132 -10.06 25.56 -10.79
CA ARG A 132 -11.37 25.49 -11.45
C ARG A 132 -11.81 26.92 -11.70
N PHE A 133 -11.99 27.28 -12.95
CA PHE A 133 -12.70 28.51 -13.29
C PHE A 133 -14.19 28.17 -13.36
N GLU A 134 -15.00 28.96 -12.67
CA GLU A 134 -16.44 28.89 -12.81
C GLU A 134 -16.83 29.65 -14.07
N VAL A 135 -17.63 29.02 -14.92
CA VAL A 135 -18.25 29.69 -16.07
C VAL A 135 -19.66 30.08 -15.66
N VAL A 136 -20.06 31.31 -15.97
CA VAL A 136 -21.44 31.77 -15.76
C VAL A 136 -22.40 30.79 -16.45
N PRO A 137 -23.42 30.27 -15.76
CA PRO A 137 -24.44 29.43 -16.40
C PRO A 137 -24.98 30.11 -17.66
N GLY A 138 -24.85 29.45 -18.82
CA GLY A 138 -25.25 30.01 -20.12
C GLY A 138 -24.14 30.69 -20.95
N ALA A 139 -22.92 30.86 -20.41
CA ALA A 139 -21.78 31.46 -21.13
C ALA A 139 -20.84 30.44 -21.80
N GLN A 140 -21.22 29.16 -21.86
CA GLN A 140 -20.43 28.14 -22.56
C GLN A 140 -20.73 28.19 -24.06
N ALA A 141 -19.74 28.54 -24.87
CA ALA A 141 -19.87 28.51 -26.33
C ALA A 141 -19.98 27.07 -26.83
N GLN A 142 -20.96 26.78 -27.68
CA GLN A 142 -21.06 25.53 -28.40
C GLN A 142 -19.97 25.50 -29.48
N VAL A 143 -19.00 24.60 -29.34
CA VAL A 143 -18.01 24.35 -30.37
C VAL A 143 -18.66 23.46 -31.44
N ASP A 144 -18.91 24.02 -32.63
CA ASP A 144 -19.31 23.24 -33.80
C ASP A 144 -18.08 22.54 -34.39
N TRP A 145 -18.06 21.21 -34.32
CA TRP A 145 -16.98 20.39 -34.86
C TRP A 145 -17.15 20.07 -36.35
N GLY A 146 -18.19 20.59 -37.02
CA GLY A 146 -18.59 20.23 -38.38
C GLY A 146 -17.80 20.84 -39.54
N GLY A 147 -16.81 21.72 -39.29
CA GLY A 147 -16.18 22.55 -40.34
C GLY A 147 -14.91 22.02 -41.00
N ALA A 148 -14.45 20.79 -40.75
CA ALA A 148 -13.19 20.29 -41.30
C ALA A 148 -13.39 19.29 -42.46
N THR A 149 -14.02 19.72 -43.55
CA THR A 149 -13.91 18.99 -44.82
C THR A 149 -12.61 19.35 -45.53
N ARG A 150 -11.73 18.35 -45.62
CA ARG A 150 -10.47 18.29 -46.36
C ARG A 150 -10.63 18.94 -47.75
N GLY A 151 -10.01 20.11 -47.97
CA GLY A 151 -9.97 20.75 -49.28
C GLY A 151 -9.35 19.82 -50.31
N ARG A 152 -10.10 19.50 -51.37
CA ARG A 152 -9.51 18.98 -52.61
C ARG A 152 -8.68 20.10 -53.22
N VAL A 153 -7.41 19.82 -53.47
CA VAL A 153 -6.59 20.61 -54.38
C VAL A 153 -7.03 20.25 -55.79
N TYR A 154 -7.59 21.20 -56.52
CA TYR A 154 -7.59 21.21 -57.98
C TYR A 154 -6.67 22.36 -58.39
N GLU A 155 -5.44 22.04 -58.77
CA GLU A 155 -4.88 22.14 -60.13
C GLU A 155 -3.44 21.60 -60.10
#